data_AF-A0A4R2MUT4-F1
#
_entry.id   AF-A0A4R2MUT4-F1
#
_cell.length_a   1.000
_cell.length_b   1.000
_cell.length_c   1.000
_cell.angle_alpha   90.00
_cell.angle_beta   90.00
_cell.angle_gamma   90.00
#
_symmetry.space_group_name_H-M   'P 1'
#
loop_
_entity.id
_entity.type
_entity.pdbx_description
1 polymer ?
#
loop_
_entity_poly.entity_id
_entity_poly.type
_entity_poly.pdbx_seq_one_letter_code
_entity_poly.pdbx_strand_id
1 'polypeptide(L)'
;MSMIRRSSSYLSNTNSKMAYPSLEQYNQAFQLHSKLLFDPDLRTGTVATTGLGLPLAISGGFALTYTIKTASKKYAVRCFHRESKALERRYEAISRRLASLRSPYFLDFQFQPKGISVDGSTFPIVKMAWAKGETLGEFIENNRDNSQALSKLSASIVSLAAFLEKERIAHGDLQTGNLMVSDGGATVQLIDYDGMYVDEIKSLGSAELGHVNFQHPGRKARNPFDASLDRFSLISLWLALKSLATDRSLWDRTNSELDALIFRANDFVDPASSPVFAMLSANNALAADTKNFAIVCKSALDKAPTLSDFVAGRNIPSMEIRITGSTPAGQALPGYIGAYAVLSALEYENCLRKVGDKVEVIGRIIEVKLDKARNGKPYIFINFGDWRGRIFKISIWSEGLAAIKNKPDSSWAGKWISVIGLMEPPYVSNRYKYSHLSITVSTTGQMTVISEVEAKRRLAGSKGAIASNSNQDVIDRIKGNIKPTPQQVQQPVASTAASSNKAVLDRIRATSQPAPTRTQPAPSRPSPTQYHPQPRPTPEWQQPKPQEKGIVSKIFDWLFG
;
A
#
# COMPACT_ATOMS: atom_id res chain seq x y z
N MET A 1 12.44 66.13 -21.28
CA MET A 1 13.88 65.99 -21.61
C MET A 1 14.55 65.14 -20.54
N SER A 2 15.29 64.12 -20.97
CA SER A 2 16.29 63.33 -20.23
C SER A 2 15.84 62.36 -19.11
N MET A 3 15.87 61.07 -19.47
CA MET A 3 15.97 59.90 -18.61
C MET A 3 17.18 59.95 -17.68
N ILE A 4 17.05 59.39 -16.47
CA ILE A 4 18.16 58.81 -15.72
C ILE A 4 17.80 57.35 -15.42
N ARG A 5 18.43 56.43 -16.16
CA ARG A 5 18.45 54.99 -15.85
C ARG A 5 19.43 54.79 -14.69
N ARG A 6 18.98 54.20 -13.58
CA ARG A 6 19.83 53.48 -12.64
C ARG A 6 19.48 52.01 -12.66
N SER A 7 20.45 51.25 -13.13
CA SER A 7 20.56 49.79 -13.07
C SER A 7 20.38 49.29 -11.63
N SER A 8 19.60 48.23 -11.46
CA SER A 8 19.62 47.43 -10.23
C SER A 8 19.39 45.97 -10.61
N SER A 9 20.51 45.28 -10.80
CA SER A 9 20.60 43.82 -10.86
C SER A 9 20.38 43.27 -9.45
N TYR A 10 19.25 42.60 -9.22
CA TYR A 10 19.05 41.76 -8.03
C TYR A 10 18.77 40.31 -8.47
N LEU A 11 19.85 39.54 -8.45
CA LEU A 11 19.97 38.16 -7.97
C LEU A 11 18.64 37.39 -7.89
N SER A 12 18.40 36.54 -8.89
CA SER A 12 17.43 35.46 -8.83
C SER A 12 17.80 34.53 -7.69
N ASN A 13 16.97 34.54 -6.64
CA ASN A 13 17.03 33.62 -5.52
C ASN A 13 16.58 32.22 -6.01
N THR A 14 17.47 31.46 -6.65
CA THR A 14 17.21 30.07 -7.04
C THR A 14 17.44 29.15 -5.86
N ASN A 15 16.44 29.04 -5.00
CA ASN A 15 16.24 27.85 -4.19
C ASN A 15 14.75 27.50 -4.14
N SER A 16 14.16 27.40 -5.35
CA SER A 16 12.89 26.71 -5.55
C SER A 16 13.17 25.22 -5.42
N LYS A 17 12.86 24.66 -4.26
CA LYS A 17 12.82 23.22 -4.07
C LYS A 17 11.72 22.69 -5.00
N MET A 18 12.10 22.06 -6.12
CA MET A 18 11.13 21.68 -7.15
C MET A 18 10.14 20.66 -6.60
N ALA A 19 8.87 21.07 -6.51
CA ALA A 19 7.78 20.18 -6.13
C ALA A 19 7.63 19.07 -7.17
N TYR A 20 7.27 17.87 -6.72
CA TYR A 20 6.97 16.76 -7.63
C TYR A 20 5.75 17.07 -8.51
N PRO A 21 5.69 16.55 -9.75
CA PRO A 21 4.59 16.80 -10.67
C PRO A 21 3.26 16.24 -10.15
N SER A 22 2.18 16.93 -10.52
CA SER A 22 0.80 16.48 -10.27
C SER A 22 0.40 15.32 -11.20
N LEU A 23 -0.72 14.67 -10.88
CA LEU A 23 -1.33 13.65 -11.74
C LEU A 23 -1.59 14.17 -13.17
N GLU A 24 -2.05 15.41 -13.30
CA GLU A 24 -2.32 16.00 -14.60
C GLU A 24 -1.02 16.17 -15.42
N GLN A 25 0.03 16.70 -14.79
CA GLN A 25 1.34 16.88 -15.43
C GLN A 25 1.96 15.54 -15.85
N TYR A 26 1.86 14.51 -15.00
CA TYR A 26 2.29 13.17 -15.39
C TYR A 26 1.42 12.60 -16.52
N ASN A 27 0.10 12.74 -16.48
CA ASN A 27 -0.76 12.27 -17.57
C ASN A 27 -0.44 12.95 -18.90
N GLN A 28 -0.10 14.23 -18.90
CA GLN A 28 0.38 14.93 -20.09
C GLN A 28 1.72 14.35 -20.57
N ALA A 29 2.66 14.10 -19.65
CA ALA A 29 3.95 13.52 -19.99
C ALA A 29 3.82 12.09 -20.56
N PHE A 30 2.95 11.26 -20.00
CA PHE A 30 2.70 9.89 -20.47
C PHE A 30 1.96 9.82 -21.80
N GLN A 31 1.21 10.86 -22.21
CA GLN A 31 0.72 10.96 -23.59
C GLN A 31 1.84 11.10 -24.61
N LEU A 32 2.99 11.64 -24.20
CA LEU A 32 4.20 11.81 -25.01
C LEU A 32 5.35 10.91 -24.52
N HIS A 33 5.02 9.75 -23.93
CA HIS A 33 5.99 8.88 -23.24
C HIS A 33 7.20 8.49 -24.12
N SER A 34 7.01 8.29 -25.42
CA SER A 34 8.06 7.91 -26.38
C SER A 34 9.16 8.96 -26.55
N LYS A 35 8.89 10.21 -26.14
CA LYS A 35 9.85 11.33 -26.14
C LYS A 35 10.35 11.67 -24.73
N LEU A 36 9.52 11.49 -23.71
CA LEU A 36 9.76 12.02 -22.37
C LEU A 36 10.29 11.01 -21.36
N LEU A 37 10.10 9.70 -21.58
CA LEU A 37 10.78 8.66 -20.79
C LEU A 37 12.21 8.49 -21.30
N PHE A 38 13.17 8.30 -20.39
CA PHE A 38 14.57 8.09 -20.76
C PHE A 38 14.90 6.61 -21.02
N ASP A 39 14.15 5.68 -20.43
CA ASP A 39 14.35 4.24 -20.60
C ASP A 39 13.96 3.79 -22.03
N PRO A 40 14.89 3.21 -22.81
CA PRO A 40 14.61 2.82 -24.20
C PRO A 40 13.46 1.84 -24.36
N ASP A 41 13.32 0.86 -23.45
CA ASP A 41 12.23 -0.12 -23.54
C ASP A 41 10.89 0.57 -23.33
N LEU A 42 10.80 1.43 -22.31
CA LEU A 42 9.56 2.13 -21.98
C LEU A 42 9.13 3.12 -23.07
N ARG A 43 10.08 3.71 -23.80
CA ARG A 43 9.81 4.60 -24.94
C ARG A 43 9.11 3.89 -26.10
N THR A 44 9.42 2.61 -26.31
CA THR A 44 8.86 1.80 -27.41
C THR A 44 7.56 1.10 -27.06
N GLY A 45 7.16 1.10 -25.78
CA GLY A 45 5.94 0.46 -25.32
C GLY A 45 4.67 1.25 -25.63
N THR A 46 3.53 0.68 -25.22
CA THR A 46 2.22 1.32 -25.26
C THR A 46 1.71 1.50 -23.84
N VAL A 47 1.33 2.73 -23.50
CA VAL A 47 0.76 3.08 -22.19
C VAL A 47 -0.68 2.61 -22.14
N ALA A 48 -1.09 1.97 -21.04
CA ALA A 48 -2.50 1.62 -20.82
C ALA A 48 -3.34 2.89 -20.67
N THR A 49 -4.50 2.92 -21.31
CA THR A 49 -5.40 4.09 -21.30
C THR A 49 -6.75 3.76 -20.69
N THR A 50 -7.41 4.78 -20.17
CA THR A 50 -8.84 4.78 -19.81
C THR A 50 -9.71 4.56 -21.04
N GLY A 51 -11.01 4.31 -20.86
CA GLY A 51 -11.98 4.23 -21.96
C GLY A 51 -12.13 5.53 -22.78
N LEU A 52 -11.58 6.65 -22.29
CA LEU A 52 -11.52 7.93 -22.99
C LEU A 52 -10.18 8.14 -23.73
N GLY A 53 -9.29 7.15 -23.74
CA GLY A 53 -7.99 7.23 -24.42
C GLY A 53 -6.90 7.99 -23.64
N LEU A 54 -7.18 8.49 -22.44
CA LEU A 54 -6.19 9.13 -21.57
C LEU A 54 -5.34 8.10 -20.82
N PRO A 55 -4.05 8.34 -20.54
CA PRO A 55 -3.23 7.44 -19.73
C PRO A 55 -3.90 7.06 -18.41
N LEU A 56 -3.92 5.76 -18.12
CA LEU A 56 -4.49 5.21 -16.89
C LEU A 56 -3.40 5.19 -15.81
N ALA A 57 -3.54 6.08 -14.84
CA ALA A 57 -2.73 6.09 -13.63
C ALA A 57 -3.49 5.40 -12.49
N ILE A 58 -2.82 4.48 -11.80
CA ILE A 58 -3.31 3.90 -10.55
C ILE A 58 -2.64 4.68 -9.42
N SER A 59 -3.44 5.42 -8.64
CA SER A 59 -2.91 6.26 -7.56
C SER A 59 -2.65 5.46 -6.29
N GLY A 60 -1.42 5.53 -5.79
CA GLY A 60 -1.04 5.12 -4.43
C GLY A 60 -0.87 6.34 -3.50
N GLY A 61 -0.43 6.12 -2.26
CA GLY A 61 -0.27 7.19 -1.27
C GLY A 61 0.83 8.21 -1.58
N PHE A 62 1.87 7.80 -2.32
CA PHE A 62 3.05 8.63 -2.63
C PHE A 62 3.43 8.66 -4.12
N ALA A 63 2.89 7.72 -4.91
CA ALA A 63 3.26 7.52 -6.30
C ALA A 63 2.04 7.18 -7.18
N LEU A 64 2.14 7.57 -8.45
CA LEU A 64 1.24 7.20 -9.52
C LEU A 64 1.86 6.06 -10.31
N THR A 65 1.12 4.97 -10.52
CA THR A 65 1.61 3.81 -11.26
C THR A 65 0.98 3.75 -12.64
N TYR A 66 1.80 3.80 -13.68
CA TYR A 66 1.40 3.63 -15.06
C TYR A 66 1.76 2.24 -15.55
N THR A 67 0.92 1.67 -16.41
CA THR A 67 1.22 0.39 -17.06
C THR A 67 1.75 0.65 -18.47
N ILE A 68 2.92 0.09 -18.79
CA ILE A 68 3.49 0.10 -20.14
C ILE A 68 3.65 -1.33 -20.63
N LYS A 69 3.10 -1.62 -21.81
CA LYS A 69 3.28 -2.90 -22.51
C LYS A 69 4.28 -2.73 -23.64
N THR A 70 5.34 -3.51 -23.64
CA THR A 70 6.27 -3.65 -24.78
C THR A 70 5.92 -4.93 -25.55
N ALA A 71 6.60 -5.19 -26.67
CA ALA A 71 6.34 -6.37 -27.48
C ALA A 71 6.45 -7.71 -26.72
N SER A 72 7.30 -7.79 -25.70
CA SER A 72 7.56 -9.02 -24.95
C SER A 72 7.27 -8.94 -23.45
N LYS A 73 7.16 -7.74 -22.88
CA LYS A 73 7.08 -7.53 -21.43
C LYS A 73 6.06 -6.47 -21.06
N LYS A 74 5.49 -6.61 -19.87
CA LYS A 74 4.64 -5.60 -19.22
C LYS A 74 5.40 -5.04 -18.02
N TYR A 75 5.28 -3.72 -17.83
CA TYR A 75 5.94 -2.99 -16.76
C TYR A 75 4.95 -2.13 -15.99
N ALA A 76 5.19 -2.01 -14.69
CA ALA A 76 4.65 -0.95 -13.85
C ALA A 76 5.70 0.16 -13.72
N VAL A 77 5.31 1.39 -14.00
CA VAL A 77 6.15 2.58 -13.92
C VAL A 77 5.61 3.49 -12.81
N ARG A 78 6.28 3.54 -11.66
CA ARG A 78 5.88 4.43 -10.55
C ARG A 78 6.56 5.78 -10.69
N CYS A 79 5.75 6.82 -10.63
CA CYS A 79 6.15 8.21 -10.65
C CYS A 79 5.75 8.89 -9.34
N PHE A 80 6.68 9.55 -8.68
CA PHE A 80 6.43 10.15 -7.37
C PHE A 80 5.73 11.49 -7.51
N HIS A 81 4.68 11.71 -6.71
CA HIS A 81 3.93 12.98 -6.70
C HIS A 81 3.98 13.67 -5.31
N ARG A 82 4.77 13.11 -4.38
CA ARG A 82 5.03 13.66 -3.03
C ARG A 82 6.50 13.49 -2.67
N GLU A 83 7.07 14.46 -1.96
CA GLU A 83 8.42 14.30 -1.38
C GLU A 83 8.40 13.25 -0.27
N SER A 84 9.43 12.40 -0.25
CA SER A 84 9.68 11.47 0.86
C SER A 84 11.13 11.59 1.31
N LYS A 85 11.37 11.41 2.63
CA LYS A 85 12.70 11.59 3.23
C LYS A 85 13.67 10.56 2.66
N ALA A 86 14.73 11.06 2.04
CA ALA A 86 15.80 10.24 1.46
C ALA A 86 15.30 9.17 0.49
N LEU A 87 14.24 9.50 -0.29
CA LEU A 87 13.58 8.61 -1.24
C LEU A 87 14.56 7.88 -2.15
N GLU A 88 15.47 8.64 -2.78
CA GLU A 88 16.51 8.12 -3.67
C GLU A 88 17.41 7.10 -2.95
N ARG A 89 17.95 7.46 -1.77
CA ARG A 89 18.79 6.55 -0.97
C ARG A 89 18.06 5.26 -0.59
N ARG A 90 16.75 5.33 -0.30
CA ARG A 90 15.94 4.14 0.00
C ARG A 90 15.85 3.22 -1.21
N TYR A 91 15.40 3.74 -2.34
CA TYR A 91 15.18 2.92 -3.53
C TYR A 91 16.47 2.40 -4.16
N GLU A 92 17.56 3.15 -4.12
CA GLU A 92 18.86 2.67 -4.55
C GLU A 92 19.33 1.48 -3.71
N ALA A 93 19.24 1.58 -2.38
CA ALA A 93 19.63 0.50 -1.48
C ALA A 93 18.74 -0.74 -1.66
N ILE A 94 17.41 -0.56 -1.73
CA ILE A 94 16.45 -1.63 -1.99
C ILE A 94 16.74 -2.29 -3.34
N SER A 95 16.88 -1.50 -4.42
CA SER A 95 17.14 -2.03 -5.76
C SER A 95 18.43 -2.85 -5.82
N ARG A 96 19.53 -2.34 -5.24
CA ARG A 96 20.80 -3.10 -5.17
C ARG A 96 20.66 -4.38 -4.36
N ARG A 97 20.00 -4.34 -3.21
CA ARG A 97 19.81 -5.54 -2.37
C ARG A 97 18.97 -6.59 -3.10
N LEU A 98 17.84 -6.20 -3.67
CA LEU A 98 16.96 -7.13 -4.40
C LEU A 98 17.64 -7.74 -5.63
N ALA A 99 18.37 -6.93 -6.41
CA ALA A 99 19.14 -7.42 -7.56
C ALA A 99 20.22 -8.43 -7.16
N SER A 100 20.83 -8.27 -5.97
CA SER A 100 21.83 -9.21 -5.44
C SER A 100 21.24 -10.57 -5.04
N LEU A 101 19.98 -10.61 -4.60
CA LEU A 101 19.32 -11.82 -4.11
C LEU A 101 18.89 -12.76 -5.23
N ARG A 102 18.52 -12.21 -6.41
CA ARG A 102 18.00 -12.97 -7.56
C ARG A 102 16.91 -13.98 -7.17
N SER A 103 16.04 -13.57 -6.26
CA SER A 103 15.02 -14.44 -5.66
C SER A 103 13.70 -14.35 -6.43
N PRO A 104 12.97 -15.47 -6.62
CA PRO A 104 11.66 -15.48 -7.28
C PRO A 104 10.59 -14.68 -6.53
N TYR A 105 10.82 -14.38 -5.24
CA TYR A 105 9.91 -13.59 -4.43
C TYR A 105 9.89 -12.11 -4.81
N PHE A 106 10.88 -11.62 -5.55
CA PHE A 106 10.96 -10.23 -5.96
C PHE A 106 10.87 -10.08 -7.47
N LEU A 107 10.26 -8.99 -7.90
CA LEU A 107 10.22 -8.60 -9.30
C LEU A 107 11.48 -7.84 -9.66
N ASP A 108 11.84 -7.88 -10.94
CA ASP A 108 12.89 -7.00 -11.45
C ASP A 108 12.51 -5.55 -11.15
N PHE A 109 13.34 -4.89 -10.36
CA PHE A 109 13.07 -3.59 -9.75
C PHE A 109 14.23 -2.64 -10.00
N GLN A 110 13.97 -1.54 -10.69
CA GLN A 110 14.98 -0.56 -11.04
C GLN A 110 14.53 0.84 -10.67
N PHE A 111 15.30 1.48 -9.78
CA PHE A 111 15.19 2.91 -9.54
C PHE A 111 15.99 3.67 -10.59
N GLN A 112 15.35 4.64 -11.24
CA GLN A 112 15.94 5.48 -12.27
C GLN A 112 15.88 6.94 -11.81
N PRO A 113 16.99 7.50 -11.26
CA PRO A 113 17.03 8.89 -10.78
C PRO A 113 16.61 9.92 -11.84
N LYS A 114 16.89 9.60 -13.11
CA LYS A 114 16.50 10.37 -14.29
C LYS A 114 15.58 9.53 -15.17
N GLY A 115 14.31 9.42 -14.76
CA GLY A 115 13.34 8.51 -15.37
C GLY A 115 12.47 9.16 -16.44
N ILE A 116 11.98 10.37 -16.17
CA ILE A 116 11.03 11.07 -17.03
C ILE A 116 11.27 12.58 -17.02
N SER A 117 11.03 13.24 -18.17
CA SER A 117 10.97 14.69 -18.28
C SER A 117 9.52 15.18 -18.19
N VAL A 118 9.24 16.10 -17.26
CA VAL A 118 7.93 16.75 -17.08
C VAL A 118 8.15 18.26 -16.98
N ASP A 119 7.48 19.04 -17.83
CA ASP A 119 7.60 20.51 -17.89
C ASP A 119 9.06 21.01 -17.94
N GLY A 120 9.91 20.30 -18.69
CA GLY A 120 11.34 20.63 -18.84
C GLY A 120 12.25 20.22 -17.68
N SER A 121 11.70 19.66 -16.61
CA SER A 121 12.45 19.15 -15.44
C SER A 121 12.50 17.63 -15.44
N THR A 122 13.59 17.06 -14.89
CA THR A 122 13.77 15.60 -14.82
C THR A 122 13.34 15.07 -13.45
N PHE A 123 12.58 13.99 -13.45
CA PHE A 123 12.07 13.34 -12.25
C PHE A 123 12.42 11.85 -12.20
N PRO A 124 12.62 11.29 -11.00
CA PRO A 124 12.91 9.88 -10.82
C PRO A 124 11.65 9.03 -11.07
N ILE A 125 11.87 7.82 -11.60
CA ILE A 125 10.83 6.79 -11.69
C ILE A 125 11.35 5.46 -11.15
N VAL A 126 10.42 4.57 -10.86
CA VAL A 126 10.71 3.15 -10.66
C VAL A 126 10.13 2.37 -11.84
N LYS A 127 10.96 1.56 -12.48
CA LYS A 127 10.56 0.57 -13.49
C LYS A 127 10.52 -0.80 -12.80
N MET A 128 9.35 -1.44 -12.80
CA MET A 128 9.14 -2.74 -12.18
C MET A 128 8.54 -3.72 -13.19
N ALA A 129 9.04 -4.95 -13.23
CA ALA A 129 8.40 -6.02 -14.00
C ALA A 129 6.97 -6.26 -13.52
N TRP A 130 6.08 -6.67 -14.41
CA TRP A 130 4.71 -7.01 -14.04
C TRP A 130 4.66 -8.34 -13.28
N ALA A 131 4.01 -8.34 -12.12
CA ALA A 131 3.82 -9.54 -11.32
C ALA A 131 2.88 -10.54 -12.00
N LYS A 132 3.10 -11.83 -11.77
CA LYS A 132 2.18 -12.87 -12.25
C LYS A 132 1.06 -13.11 -11.24
N GLY A 133 -0.10 -13.52 -11.75
CA GLY A 133 -1.24 -13.92 -10.95
C GLY A 133 -2.12 -12.77 -10.47
N GLU A 134 -2.87 -13.02 -9.41
CA GLU A 134 -3.81 -12.10 -8.77
C GLU A 134 -3.29 -11.70 -7.37
N THR A 135 -3.86 -10.67 -6.77
CA THR A 135 -3.46 -10.27 -5.40
C THR A 135 -3.83 -11.37 -4.39
N LEU A 136 -3.15 -11.42 -3.24
CA LEU A 136 -3.43 -12.38 -2.18
C LEU A 136 -4.89 -12.32 -1.72
N GLY A 137 -5.46 -11.11 -1.61
CA GLY A 137 -6.87 -10.92 -1.29
C GLY A 137 -7.79 -11.58 -2.33
N GLU A 138 -7.60 -11.25 -3.61
CA GLU A 138 -8.39 -11.80 -4.71
C GLU A 138 -8.27 -13.32 -4.78
N PHE A 139 -7.06 -13.86 -4.63
CA PHE A 139 -6.81 -15.30 -4.65
C PHE A 139 -7.59 -16.00 -3.54
N ILE A 140 -7.55 -15.49 -2.30
CA ILE A 140 -8.26 -16.09 -1.17
C ILE A 140 -9.77 -16.02 -1.41
N GLU A 141 -10.29 -14.88 -1.87
CA GLU A 141 -11.72 -14.73 -2.15
C GLU A 141 -12.19 -15.70 -3.25
N ASN A 142 -11.38 -15.90 -4.29
CA ASN A 142 -11.66 -16.82 -5.39
C ASN A 142 -11.52 -18.30 -5.00
N ASN A 143 -10.69 -18.60 -4.00
CA ASN A 143 -10.37 -19.96 -3.57
C ASN A 143 -10.85 -20.27 -2.14
N ARG A 144 -11.78 -19.48 -1.59
CA ARG A 144 -12.26 -19.64 -0.20
C ARG A 144 -12.87 -21.02 0.10
N ASP A 145 -13.41 -21.68 -0.93
CA ASP A 145 -13.99 -23.03 -0.85
C ASP A 145 -12.98 -24.12 -1.24
N ASN A 146 -11.74 -23.76 -1.58
CA ASN A 146 -10.68 -24.67 -2.02
C ASN A 146 -9.58 -24.78 -0.95
N SER A 147 -9.80 -25.66 0.03
CA SER A 147 -8.88 -25.89 1.15
C SER A 147 -7.47 -26.30 0.70
N GLN A 148 -7.33 -27.01 -0.42
CA GLN A 148 -6.03 -27.41 -0.97
C GLN A 148 -5.24 -26.21 -1.47
N ALA A 149 -5.88 -25.28 -2.20
CA ALA A 149 -5.23 -24.06 -2.67
C ALA A 149 -4.80 -23.16 -1.50
N LEU A 150 -5.66 -23.00 -0.49
CA LEU A 150 -5.33 -22.24 0.73
C LEU A 150 -4.19 -22.89 1.54
N SER A 151 -4.14 -24.23 1.61
CA SER A 151 -3.06 -24.96 2.27
C SER A 151 -1.72 -24.81 1.53
N LYS A 152 -1.73 -24.87 0.18
CA LYS A 152 -0.54 -24.60 -0.64
C LYS A 152 -0.03 -23.19 -0.42
N LEU A 153 -0.93 -22.20 -0.45
CA LEU A 153 -0.60 -20.81 -0.18
C LEU A 153 -0.02 -20.62 1.23
N SER A 154 -0.59 -21.28 2.25
CA SER A 154 -0.04 -21.27 3.61
C SER A 154 1.41 -21.78 3.65
N ALA A 155 1.72 -22.87 2.94
CA ALA A 155 3.09 -23.40 2.83
C ALA A 155 4.04 -22.43 2.10
N SER A 156 3.55 -21.74 1.06
CA SER A 156 4.30 -20.70 0.34
C SER A 156 4.63 -19.50 1.25
N ILE A 157 3.70 -19.08 2.12
CA ILE A 157 3.93 -18.04 3.12
C ILE A 157 4.97 -18.46 4.15
N VAL A 158 4.98 -19.73 4.60
CA VAL A 158 6.03 -20.25 5.49
C VAL A 158 7.40 -20.21 4.82
N SER A 159 7.49 -20.58 3.54
CA SER A 159 8.73 -20.54 2.76
C SER A 159 9.24 -19.11 2.57
N LEU A 160 8.34 -18.18 2.24
CA LEU A 160 8.63 -16.76 2.15
C LEU A 160 9.17 -16.20 3.47
N ALA A 161 8.50 -16.50 4.59
CA ALA A 161 8.91 -16.05 5.92
C ALA A 161 10.33 -16.52 6.27
N ALA A 162 10.63 -17.81 6.02
CA ALA A 162 11.96 -18.36 6.26
C ALA A 162 13.03 -17.68 5.40
N PHE A 163 12.70 -17.37 4.14
CA PHE A 163 13.60 -16.64 3.25
C PHE A 163 13.87 -15.21 3.73
N LEU A 164 12.84 -14.44 4.09
CA LEU A 164 12.99 -13.07 4.59
C LEU A 164 13.84 -13.01 5.87
N GLU A 165 13.60 -13.92 6.81
CA GLU A 165 14.38 -14.05 8.04
C GLU A 165 15.86 -14.39 7.75
N LYS A 166 16.11 -15.36 6.86
CA LYS A 166 17.48 -15.75 6.47
C LYS A 166 18.24 -14.58 5.84
N GLU A 167 17.59 -13.83 4.96
CA GLU A 167 18.21 -12.72 4.24
C GLU A 167 18.23 -11.40 5.03
N ARG A 168 17.67 -11.40 6.26
CA ARG A 168 17.56 -10.25 7.16
C ARG A 168 16.91 -9.03 6.50
N ILE A 169 15.84 -9.28 5.75
CA ILE A 169 15.05 -8.26 5.07
C ILE A 169 13.60 -8.34 5.55
N ALA A 170 12.92 -7.21 5.56
CA ALA A 170 11.49 -7.17 5.82
C ALA A 170 10.82 -6.24 4.80
N HIS A 171 9.65 -6.62 4.32
CA HIS A 171 8.81 -5.82 3.44
C HIS A 171 8.24 -4.59 4.14
N GLY A 172 7.89 -4.70 5.43
CA GLY A 172 7.38 -3.60 6.24
C GLY A 172 5.88 -3.33 6.10
N ASP A 173 5.25 -3.81 5.03
CA ASP A 173 3.81 -3.75 4.77
C ASP A 173 3.25 -5.02 4.07
N LEU A 174 3.42 -6.19 4.70
CA LEU A 174 2.80 -7.42 4.19
C LEU A 174 1.28 -7.41 4.46
N GLN A 175 0.51 -7.29 3.38
CA GLN A 175 -0.95 -7.26 3.38
C GLN A 175 -1.51 -7.87 2.09
N THR A 176 -2.82 -8.06 2.02
CA THR A 176 -3.51 -8.70 0.90
C THR A 176 -3.28 -8.05 -0.47
N GLY A 177 -3.00 -6.75 -0.51
CA GLY A 177 -2.70 -6.02 -1.75
C GLY A 177 -1.23 -6.06 -2.19
N ASN A 178 -0.28 -6.44 -1.33
CA ASN A 178 1.16 -6.37 -1.59
C ASN A 178 1.82 -7.74 -1.85
N LEU A 179 1.00 -8.79 -1.93
CA LEU A 179 1.42 -10.13 -2.30
C LEU A 179 0.64 -10.57 -3.54
N MET A 180 1.36 -11.07 -4.52
CA MET A 180 0.82 -11.62 -5.77
C MET A 180 0.93 -13.14 -5.72
N VAL A 181 -0.16 -13.83 -6.02
CA VAL A 181 -0.28 -15.28 -5.92
C VAL A 181 -0.55 -15.87 -7.29
N SER A 182 0.21 -16.89 -7.65
CA SER A 182 0.06 -17.64 -8.90
C SER A 182 0.22 -19.15 -8.67
N ASP A 183 0.06 -19.93 -9.74
CA ASP A 183 0.24 -21.38 -9.75
C ASP A 183 -0.61 -22.11 -8.69
N GLY A 184 -1.86 -21.64 -8.51
CA GLY A 184 -2.80 -22.23 -7.56
C GLY A 184 -2.36 -22.13 -6.10
N GLY A 185 -1.60 -21.09 -5.74
CA GLY A 185 -1.10 -20.83 -4.39
C GLY A 185 0.35 -21.28 -4.16
N ALA A 186 0.99 -21.90 -5.15
CA ALA A 186 2.36 -22.40 -5.02
C ALA A 186 3.43 -21.31 -5.17
N THR A 187 3.10 -20.19 -5.83
CA THR A 187 4.05 -19.11 -6.10
C THR A 187 3.54 -17.81 -5.48
N VAL A 188 4.40 -17.14 -4.71
CA VAL A 188 4.14 -15.81 -4.14
C VAL A 188 5.21 -14.83 -4.59
N GLN A 189 4.81 -13.61 -4.95
CA GLN A 189 5.72 -12.52 -5.29
C GLN A 189 5.33 -11.26 -4.52
N LEU A 190 6.31 -10.55 -3.99
CA LEU A 190 6.14 -9.30 -3.26
C LEU A 190 6.11 -8.12 -4.23
N ILE A 191 5.24 -7.16 -3.96
CA ILE A 191 5.17 -5.87 -4.67
C ILE A 191 5.07 -4.73 -3.65
N ASP A 192 5.33 -3.50 -4.10
CA ASP A 192 5.31 -2.29 -3.27
C ASP A 192 6.37 -2.27 -2.15
N TYR A 193 7.63 -2.06 -2.55
CA TYR A 193 8.78 -2.10 -1.65
C TYR A 193 9.00 -0.81 -0.83
N ASP A 194 8.01 0.07 -0.73
CA ASP A 194 8.18 1.41 -0.14
C ASP A 194 8.46 1.34 1.38
N GLY A 195 7.86 0.35 2.07
CA GLY A 195 8.09 0.06 3.48
C GLY A 195 9.32 -0.80 3.78
N MET A 196 10.07 -1.23 2.75
CA MET A 196 11.06 -2.30 2.89
C MET A 196 12.25 -1.89 3.76
N TYR A 197 12.64 -2.79 4.66
CA TYR A 197 13.87 -2.76 5.43
C TYR A 197 14.98 -3.56 4.74
N VAL A 198 16.14 -2.92 4.58
CA VAL A 198 17.43 -3.56 4.34
C VAL A 198 18.47 -2.91 5.25
N ASP A 199 19.49 -3.66 5.68
CA ASP A 199 20.46 -3.19 6.69
C ASP A 199 21.13 -1.85 6.31
N GLU A 200 21.38 -1.61 5.02
CA GLU A 200 22.00 -0.36 4.52
C GLU A 200 21.21 0.91 4.90
N ILE A 201 19.87 0.81 5.00
CA ILE A 201 19.01 1.97 5.26
C ILE A 201 18.45 2.01 6.68
N LYS A 202 18.95 1.16 7.59
CA LYS A 202 18.52 1.10 8.99
C LYS A 202 18.47 2.47 9.68
N SER A 203 19.42 3.35 9.37
CA SER A 203 19.51 4.70 9.95
C SER A 203 18.42 5.67 9.48
N LEU A 204 17.72 5.37 8.39
CA LEU A 204 16.65 6.23 7.84
C LEU A 204 15.33 6.07 8.60
N GLY A 205 15.16 4.99 9.37
CA GLY A 205 13.91 4.64 10.06
C GLY A 205 12.79 4.23 9.10
N SER A 206 11.63 3.86 9.66
CA SER A 206 10.48 3.45 8.84
C SER A 206 9.81 4.66 8.18
N ALA A 207 9.55 4.55 6.88
CA ALA A 207 8.76 5.53 6.14
C ALA A 207 7.25 5.25 6.24
N GLU A 208 6.88 3.98 6.44
CA GLU A 208 5.49 3.50 6.47
C GLU A 208 5.22 2.65 7.70
N LEU A 209 3.97 2.68 8.18
CA LEU A 209 3.54 1.85 9.31
C LEU A 209 2.93 0.52 8.86
N GLY A 210 2.57 0.42 7.57
CA GLY A 210 1.81 -0.68 7.00
C GLY A 210 0.33 -0.66 7.35
N HIS A 211 -0.41 -1.61 6.78
CA HIS A 211 -1.85 -1.73 6.90
C HIS A 211 -2.28 -2.24 8.28
N VAL A 212 -3.12 -1.48 8.98
CA VAL A 212 -3.43 -1.72 10.41
C VAL A 212 -4.03 -3.11 10.70
N ASN A 213 -4.77 -3.69 9.76
CA ASN A 213 -5.34 -5.04 9.89
C ASN A 213 -4.31 -6.18 9.73
N PHE A 214 -3.04 -5.86 9.48
CA PHE A 214 -1.95 -6.83 9.39
C PHE A 214 -0.76 -6.44 10.29
N GLN A 215 -0.93 -5.44 11.17
CA GLN A 215 0.15 -4.89 11.99
C GLN A 215 -0.10 -5.11 13.48
N HIS A 216 0.99 -5.33 14.21
CA HIS A 216 0.94 -5.48 15.67
C HIS A 216 0.39 -4.18 16.31
N PRO A 217 -0.44 -4.24 17.38
CA PRO A 217 -1.00 -3.05 18.03
C PRO A 217 0.05 -2.02 18.46
N GLY A 218 1.22 -2.49 18.90
CA GLY A 218 2.37 -1.67 19.27
C GLY A 218 3.16 -1.03 18.12
N ARG A 219 2.87 -1.36 16.85
CA ARG A 219 3.63 -0.92 15.66
C ARG A 219 3.70 0.60 15.56
N LYS A 220 2.55 1.27 15.68
CA LYS A 220 2.47 2.73 15.56
C LYS A 220 3.28 3.46 16.65
N ALA A 221 3.20 2.99 17.88
CA ALA A 221 3.85 3.64 19.02
C ALA A 221 5.37 3.44 19.02
N ARG A 222 5.84 2.24 18.62
CA ARG A 222 7.27 1.91 18.61
C ARG A 222 7.98 2.30 17.32
N ASN A 223 7.27 2.29 16.20
CA ASN A 223 7.77 2.51 14.84
C ASN A 223 9.16 1.86 14.58
N PRO A 224 9.32 0.55 14.84
CA PRO A 224 10.58 -0.16 14.60
C PRO A 224 10.94 -0.10 13.11
N PHE A 225 12.23 -0.30 12.83
CA PHE A 225 12.73 -0.44 11.45
C PHE A 225 13.92 -1.40 11.42
N ASP A 226 13.62 -2.70 11.38
CA ASP A 226 14.59 -3.78 11.39
C ASP A 226 14.10 -5.02 10.61
N ALA A 227 14.86 -6.11 10.62
CA ALA A 227 14.53 -7.32 9.87
C ALA A 227 13.32 -8.10 10.44
N SER A 228 12.81 -7.76 11.62
CA SER A 228 11.73 -8.49 12.30
C SER A 228 10.33 -7.91 12.04
N LEU A 229 10.22 -6.83 11.25
CA LEU A 229 8.98 -6.06 11.06
C LEU A 229 7.79 -6.90 10.60
N ASP A 230 8.05 -7.94 9.83
CA ASP A 230 7.02 -8.73 9.16
C ASP A 230 6.52 -9.92 9.97
N ARG A 231 7.17 -10.25 11.10
CA ARG A 231 6.85 -11.46 11.88
C ARG A 231 5.38 -11.54 12.26
N PHE A 232 4.84 -10.44 12.78
CA PHE A 232 3.43 -10.37 13.15
C PHE A 232 2.51 -10.55 11.94
N SER A 233 2.78 -9.84 10.85
CA SER A 233 1.97 -9.91 9.63
C SER A 233 1.98 -11.32 9.03
N LEU A 234 3.14 -11.98 9.00
CA LEU A 234 3.29 -13.35 8.52
C LEU A 234 2.52 -14.36 9.39
N ILE A 235 2.57 -14.22 10.71
CA ILE A 235 1.78 -15.06 11.64
C ILE A 235 0.28 -14.83 11.43
N SER A 236 -0.16 -13.57 11.32
CA SER A 236 -1.55 -13.22 11.08
C SER A 236 -2.07 -13.82 9.77
N LEU A 237 -1.33 -13.66 8.67
CA LEU A 237 -1.67 -14.23 7.37
C LEU A 237 -1.70 -15.76 7.40
N TRP A 238 -0.70 -16.40 8.01
CA TRP A 238 -0.66 -17.85 8.12
C TRP A 238 -1.85 -18.40 8.91
N LEU A 239 -2.18 -17.79 10.04
CA LEU A 239 -3.32 -18.22 10.87
C LEU A 239 -4.65 -17.99 10.15
N ALA A 240 -4.79 -16.89 9.41
CA ALA A 240 -5.97 -16.63 8.60
C ALA A 240 -6.15 -17.72 7.52
N LEU A 241 -5.09 -18.05 6.79
CA LEU A 241 -5.11 -19.12 5.78
C LEU A 241 -5.41 -20.49 6.38
N LYS A 242 -4.76 -20.84 7.50
CA LYS A 242 -5.00 -22.10 8.22
C LYS A 242 -6.47 -22.19 8.68
N SER A 243 -7.01 -21.09 9.20
CA SER A 243 -8.39 -21.03 9.67
C SER A 243 -9.38 -21.25 8.52
N LEU A 244 -9.21 -20.55 7.40
CA LEU A 244 -10.08 -20.69 6.23
C LEU A 244 -9.95 -22.06 5.55
N ALA A 245 -8.75 -22.65 5.52
CA ALA A 245 -8.55 -24.01 5.03
C ALA A 245 -9.20 -25.08 5.94
N THR A 246 -9.35 -24.78 7.23
CA THR A 246 -9.95 -25.68 8.24
C THR A 246 -11.47 -25.56 8.27
N ASP A 247 -12.01 -24.33 8.23
CA ASP A 247 -13.44 -24.05 8.25
C ASP A 247 -13.75 -22.86 7.32
N ARG A 248 -14.24 -23.18 6.11
CA ARG A 248 -14.65 -22.18 5.12
C ARG A 248 -15.78 -21.26 5.59
N SER A 249 -16.62 -21.70 6.55
CA SER A 249 -17.73 -20.88 7.05
C SER A 249 -17.24 -19.65 7.82
N LEU A 250 -15.98 -19.66 8.28
CA LEU A 250 -15.37 -18.53 8.95
C LEU A 250 -15.34 -17.28 8.08
N TRP A 251 -15.21 -17.41 6.76
CA TRP A 251 -15.23 -16.26 5.85
C TRP A 251 -16.47 -15.39 6.06
N ASP A 252 -17.64 -16.01 6.02
CA ASP A 252 -18.92 -15.31 6.17
C ASP A 252 -19.18 -14.94 7.65
N ARG A 253 -18.85 -15.83 8.60
CA ARG A 253 -19.12 -15.62 10.04
C ARG A 253 -18.30 -14.49 10.66
N THR A 254 -17.12 -14.18 10.13
CA THR A 254 -16.28 -13.05 10.58
C THR A 254 -16.54 -11.77 9.78
N ASN A 255 -17.50 -11.79 8.85
CA ASN A 255 -17.73 -10.75 7.85
C ASN A 255 -16.41 -10.38 7.13
N SER A 256 -15.70 -11.37 6.60
CA SER A 256 -14.36 -11.15 6.03
C SER A 256 -14.38 -10.12 4.89
N GLU A 257 -13.34 -9.30 4.82
CA GLU A 257 -13.14 -8.25 3.82
C GLU A 257 -11.77 -8.43 3.16
N LEU A 258 -11.58 -7.96 1.92
CA LEU A 258 -10.28 -8.09 1.24
C LEU A 258 -9.13 -7.41 2.01
N ASP A 259 -9.39 -6.26 2.65
CA ASP A 259 -8.39 -5.48 3.39
C ASP A 259 -8.21 -5.98 4.85
N ALA A 260 -8.78 -7.13 5.24
CA ALA A 260 -8.72 -7.66 6.61
C ALA A 260 -8.62 -9.20 6.69
N LEU A 261 -9.06 -9.91 5.66
CA LEU A 261 -9.37 -11.33 5.75
C LEU A 261 -10.31 -11.58 6.94
N ILE A 262 -9.92 -12.43 7.88
CA ILE A 262 -10.72 -12.75 9.07
C ILE A 262 -10.42 -11.86 10.28
N PHE A 263 -9.32 -11.09 10.29
CA PHE A 263 -8.87 -10.31 11.46
C PHE A 263 -8.85 -8.81 11.18
N ARG A 264 -9.22 -8.00 12.18
CA ARG A 264 -9.10 -6.54 12.14
C ARG A 264 -8.19 -6.04 13.24
N ALA A 265 -7.72 -4.80 13.10
CA ALA A 265 -6.88 -4.15 14.10
C ALA A 265 -7.51 -4.18 15.51
N ASN A 266 -8.84 -4.04 15.62
CA ASN A 266 -9.57 -4.17 16.88
C ASN A 266 -9.38 -5.55 17.55
N ASP A 267 -9.33 -6.63 16.76
CA ASP A 267 -9.14 -7.99 17.28
C ASP A 267 -7.76 -8.16 17.90
N PHE A 268 -6.74 -7.49 17.34
CA PHE A 268 -5.39 -7.54 17.89
C PHE A 268 -5.22 -6.70 19.16
N VAL A 269 -5.94 -5.58 19.27
CA VAL A 269 -5.89 -4.71 20.46
C VAL A 269 -6.48 -5.42 21.67
N ASP A 270 -7.61 -6.12 21.48
CA ASP A 270 -8.26 -6.90 22.53
C ASP A 270 -8.68 -8.31 22.07
N PRO A 271 -7.70 -9.23 21.94
CA PRO A 271 -7.96 -10.58 21.46
C PRO A 271 -8.76 -11.42 22.47
N ALA A 272 -8.81 -11.02 23.76
CA ALA A 272 -9.60 -11.71 24.77
C ALA A 272 -11.11 -11.52 24.52
N SER A 273 -11.53 -10.30 24.21
CA SER A 273 -12.92 -9.96 23.91
C SER A 273 -13.30 -10.16 22.45
N SER A 274 -12.35 -10.48 21.56
CA SER A 274 -12.61 -10.61 20.12
C SER A 274 -13.51 -11.82 19.81
N PRO A 275 -14.67 -11.62 19.15
CA PRO A 275 -15.51 -12.72 18.69
C PRO A 275 -14.78 -13.63 17.70
N VAL A 276 -13.88 -13.08 16.87
CA VAL A 276 -13.08 -13.86 15.93
C VAL A 276 -12.16 -14.82 16.69
N PHE A 277 -11.38 -14.31 17.65
CA PHE A 277 -10.50 -15.16 18.47
C PHE A 277 -11.29 -16.22 19.24
N ALA A 278 -12.47 -15.89 19.77
CA ALA A 278 -13.32 -16.87 20.44
C ALA A 278 -13.82 -17.98 19.50
N MET A 279 -14.25 -17.62 18.29
CA MET A 279 -14.66 -18.58 17.28
C MET A 279 -13.52 -19.52 16.88
N LEU A 280 -12.31 -19.00 16.67
CA LEU A 280 -11.14 -19.83 16.35
C LEU A 280 -10.70 -20.69 17.54
N SER A 281 -10.78 -20.16 18.77
CA SER A 281 -10.44 -20.90 19.99
C SER A 281 -11.37 -22.07 20.28
N ALA A 282 -12.63 -21.99 19.85
CA ALA A 282 -13.61 -23.07 19.97
C ALA A 282 -13.35 -24.23 18.99
N ASN A 283 -12.49 -24.04 17.98
CA ASN A 283 -12.10 -25.10 17.05
C ASN A 283 -10.81 -25.78 17.56
N ASN A 284 -10.90 -27.07 17.88
CA ASN A 284 -9.77 -27.85 18.42
C ASN A 284 -8.50 -27.79 17.57
N ALA A 285 -8.62 -27.72 16.23
CA ALA A 285 -7.47 -27.67 15.32
C ALA A 285 -6.77 -26.30 15.29
N LEU A 286 -7.44 -25.25 15.80
CA LEU A 286 -6.98 -23.86 15.78
C LEU A 286 -6.73 -23.30 17.19
N ALA A 287 -7.22 -23.96 18.24
CA ALA A 287 -7.23 -23.44 19.61
C ALA A 287 -5.83 -23.07 20.13
N ALA A 288 -4.84 -23.94 19.95
CA ALA A 288 -3.47 -23.70 20.41
C ALA A 288 -2.84 -22.49 19.69
N ASP A 289 -2.93 -22.44 18.36
CA ASP A 289 -2.37 -21.34 17.57
C ASP A 289 -3.10 -20.03 17.85
N THR A 290 -4.42 -20.07 18.04
CA THR A 290 -5.21 -18.90 18.37
C THR A 290 -4.82 -18.33 19.72
N LYS A 291 -4.64 -19.19 20.73
CA LYS A 291 -4.13 -18.77 22.05
C LYS A 291 -2.74 -18.17 21.95
N ASN A 292 -1.83 -18.82 21.23
CA ASN A 292 -0.46 -18.31 21.03
C ASN A 292 -0.47 -16.96 20.31
N PHE A 293 -1.30 -16.79 19.28
CA PHE A 293 -1.40 -15.53 18.55
C PHE A 293 -2.00 -14.42 19.43
N ALA A 294 -2.99 -14.74 20.26
CA ALA A 294 -3.56 -13.79 21.21
C ALA A 294 -2.50 -13.29 22.22
N ILE A 295 -1.61 -14.18 22.66
CA ILE A 295 -0.46 -13.82 23.49
C ILE A 295 0.52 -12.93 22.72
N VAL A 296 0.83 -13.24 21.46
CA VAL A 296 1.68 -12.40 20.61
C VAL A 296 1.10 -10.99 20.47
N CYS A 297 -0.21 -10.85 20.23
CA CYS A 297 -0.90 -9.55 20.15
C CYS A 297 -0.75 -8.68 21.41
N LYS A 298 -0.69 -9.30 22.59
CA LYS A 298 -0.57 -8.59 23.89
C LYS A 298 0.86 -8.41 24.37
N SER A 299 1.80 -9.09 23.72
CA SER A 299 3.21 -9.01 24.07
C SER A 299 3.88 -7.77 23.48
N ALA A 300 5.11 -7.51 23.87
CA ALA A 300 5.91 -6.48 23.22
C ALA A 300 6.23 -6.89 21.77
N LEU A 301 6.22 -5.92 20.85
CA LEU A 301 6.38 -6.17 19.41
C LEU A 301 7.68 -6.93 19.09
N ASP A 302 8.78 -6.60 19.77
CA ASP A 302 10.09 -7.23 19.61
C ASP A 302 10.16 -8.68 20.14
N LYS A 303 9.10 -9.14 20.80
CA LYS A 303 8.94 -10.52 21.27
C LYS A 303 8.13 -11.38 20.32
N ALA A 304 7.68 -10.85 19.17
CA ALA A 304 7.03 -11.66 18.15
C ALA A 304 8.01 -12.76 17.66
N PRO A 305 7.63 -14.05 17.73
CA PRO A 305 8.47 -15.14 17.24
C PRO A 305 8.58 -15.10 15.71
N THR A 306 9.56 -15.82 15.17
CA THR A 306 9.56 -16.10 13.73
C THR A 306 8.32 -16.93 13.37
N LEU A 307 7.87 -16.89 12.10
CA LEU A 307 6.74 -17.73 11.70
C LEU A 307 7.05 -19.23 11.90
N SER A 308 8.29 -19.66 11.62
CA SER A 308 8.69 -21.07 11.81
C SER A 308 8.59 -21.50 13.28
N ASP A 309 9.03 -20.65 14.22
CA ASP A 309 8.88 -20.93 15.65
C ASP A 309 7.42 -20.90 16.08
N PHE A 310 6.63 -19.95 15.58
CA PHE A 310 5.21 -19.87 15.88
C PHE A 310 4.46 -21.15 15.51
N VAL A 311 4.64 -21.63 14.27
CA VAL A 311 4.03 -22.88 13.78
C VAL A 311 4.49 -24.09 14.59
N ALA A 312 5.73 -24.08 15.08
CA ALA A 312 6.28 -25.15 15.93
C ALA A 312 5.91 -25.01 17.42
N GLY A 313 5.17 -23.97 17.83
CA GLY A 313 4.86 -23.69 19.22
C GLY A 313 6.09 -23.31 20.07
N ARG A 314 7.17 -22.83 19.45
CA ARG A 314 8.42 -22.43 20.12
C ARG A 314 8.52 -20.92 20.24
N ASN A 315 9.31 -20.46 21.22
CA ASN A 315 9.60 -19.03 21.44
C ASN A 315 8.34 -18.15 21.55
N ILE A 316 7.20 -18.74 21.93
CA ILE A 316 5.98 -18.00 22.20
C ILE A 316 6.16 -17.27 23.53
N PRO A 317 5.86 -15.96 23.60
CA PRO A 317 5.86 -15.25 24.88
C PRO A 317 4.96 -15.96 25.90
N SER A 318 5.32 -15.91 27.17
CA SER A 318 4.53 -16.53 28.24
C SER A 318 3.63 -15.50 28.89
N MET A 319 2.31 -15.68 28.74
CA MET A 319 1.29 -14.82 29.34
C MET A 319 0.00 -15.63 29.51
N GLU A 320 -0.73 -15.40 30.60
CA GLU A 320 -2.08 -15.92 30.74
C GLU A 320 -3.07 -15.05 29.96
N ILE A 321 -3.89 -15.70 29.14
CA ILE A 321 -4.99 -15.05 28.42
C ILE A 321 -6.21 -15.97 28.41
N ARG A 322 -7.37 -15.38 28.71
CA ARG A 322 -8.66 -16.06 28.62
C ARG A 322 -9.48 -15.38 27.52
N ILE A 323 -9.76 -16.13 26.46
CA ILE A 323 -10.54 -15.65 25.32
C ILE A 323 -12.02 -15.95 25.60
N THR A 324 -12.83 -14.90 25.74
CA THR A 324 -14.26 -14.96 26.03
C THR A 324 -15.12 -14.58 24.83
N GLY A 325 -14.59 -13.76 23.92
CA GLY A 325 -15.32 -13.26 22.75
C GLY A 325 -16.38 -12.21 23.08
N SER A 326 -16.37 -11.70 24.31
CA SER A 326 -17.30 -10.68 24.77
C SER A 326 -16.60 -9.74 25.76
N THR A 327 -16.89 -8.45 25.61
CA THR A 327 -16.40 -7.42 26.53
C THR A 327 -17.14 -7.54 27.87
N PRO A 328 -16.43 -7.58 29.01
CA PRO A 328 -17.05 -7.59 30.33
C PRO A 328 -18.02 -6.42 30.53
N ALA A 329 -19.08 -6.65 31.28
CA ALA A 329 -20.06 -5.61 31.60
C ALA A 329 -19.39 -4.40 32.27
N GLY A 330 -19.61 -3.20 31.71
CA GLY A 330 -19.07 -1.93 32.23
C GLY A 330 -17.74 -1.49 31.61
N GLN A 331 -17.10 -2.29 30.75
CA GLN A 331 -15.88 -1.89 30.04
C GLN A 331 -16.23 -1.30 28.67
N ALA A 332 -15.67 -0.14 28.35
CA ALA A 332 -15.89 0.51 27.05
C ALA A 332 -15.22 -0.29 25.94
N LEU A 333 -15.98 -0.60 24.88
CA LEU A 333 -15.44 -1.19 23.65
C LEU A 333 -14.39 -0.25 23.05
N PRO A 334 -13.23 -0.75 22.61
CA PRO A 334 -12.31 0.04 21.81
C PRO A 334 -13.05 0.61 20.59
N GLY A 335 -12.86 1.90 20.33
CA GLY A 335 -13.37 2.53 19.11
C GLY A 335 -12.90 1.77 17.87
N TYR A 336 -13.68 1.81 16.78
CA TYR A 336 -13.29 1.16 15.54
C TYR A 336 -11.95 1.72 15.02
N ILE A 337 -11.02 0.82 14.69
CA ILE A 337 -9.71 1.13 14.14
C ILE A 337 -9.76 0.77 12.65
N GLY A 338 -10.20 1.73 11.84
CA GLY A 338 -10.20 1.60 10.38
C GLY A 338 -8.81 1.85 9.78
N ALA A 339 -8.51 1.20 8.66
CA ALA A 339 -7.32 1.48 7.87
C ALA A 339 -7.40 2.84 7.16
N TYR A 340 -8.61 3.32 6.91
CA TYR A 340 -8.90 4.58 6.25
C TYR A 340 -9.81 5.46 7.11
N ALA A 341 -9.92 6.74 6.73
CA ALA A 341 -10.92 7.61 7.33
C ALA A 341 -12.33 7.07 7.02
N VAL A 342 -13.16 6.94 8.06
CA VAL A 342 -14.53 6.41 7.95
C VAL A 342 -15.51 7.58 7.86
N LEU A 343 -16.28 7.62 6.79
CA LEU A 343 -17.22 8.69 6.47
C LEU A 343 -18.64 8.17 6.33
N SER A 344 -19.62 8.99 6.70
CA SER A 344 -21.02 8.71 6.39
C SER A 344 -21.33 9.12 4.95
N ALA A 345 -22.02 8.24 4.20
CA ALA A 345 -22.53 8.55 2.86
C ALA A 345 -23.53 9.72 2.84
N LEU A 346 -24.11 10.08 3.99
CA LEU A 346 -25.03 11.20 4.15
C LEU A 346 -24.31 12.55 4.33
N GLU A 347 -23.02 12.54 4.65
CA GLU A 347 -22.23 13.74 4.95
C GLU A 347 -21.42 14.19 3.72
N TYR A 348 -22.10 14.76 2.74
CA TYR A 348 -21.50 15.15 1.46
C TYR A 348 -20.26 16.04 1.63
N GLU A 349 -20.31 17.06 2.50
CA GLU A 349 -19.19 17.99 2.72
C GLU A 349 -17.98 17.31 3.38
N ASN A 350 -18.21 16.26 4.18
CA ASN A 350 -17.12 15.48 4.78
C ASN A 350 -16.45 14.61 3.71
N CYS A 351 -17.24 14.01 2.82
CA CYS A 351 -16.74 13.29 1.66
C CYS A 351 -15.96 14.21 0.69
N LEU A 352 -16.48 15.40 0.42
CA LEU A 352 -15.86 16.37 -0.49
C LEU A 352 -14.45 16.77 -0.03
N ARG A 353 -14.26 16.96 1.28
CA ARG A 353 -12.95 17.29 1.88
C ARG A 353 -11.92 16.16 1.78
N LYS A 354 -12.35 14.96 1.39
CA LYS A 354 -11.50 13.77 1.24
C LYS A 354 -11.32 13.33 -0.21
N VAL A 355 -11.73 14.16 -1.19
CA VAL A 355 -11.44 13.90 -2.61
C VAL A 355 -9.94 13.69 -2.83
N GLY A 356 -9.60 12.62 -3.55
CA GLY A 356 -8.22 12.20 -3.79
C GLY A 356 -7.61 11.32 -2.68
N ASP A 357 -8.30 11.10 -1.56
CA ASP A 357 -7.90 10.16 -0.52
C ASP A 357 -8.63 8.81 -0.68
N LYS A 358 -7.96 7.71 -0.30
CA LYS A 358 -8.64 6.42 -0.09
C LYS A 358 -9.39 6.46 1.25
N VAL A 359 -10.69 6.19 1.22
CA VAL A 359 -11.59 6.30 2.37
C VAL A 359 -12.50 5.08 2.50
N GLU A 360 -13.06 4.88 3.70
CA GLU A 360 -14.17 3.95 3.94
C GLU A 360 -15.45 4.77 4.05
N VAL A 361 -16.44 4.53 3.19
CA VAL A 361 -17.75 5.21 3.24
C VAL A 361 -18.82 4.20 3.64
N ILE A 362 -19.62 4.57 4.64
CA ILE A 362 -20.68 3.73 5.19
C ILE A 362 -22.02 4.42 5.01
N GLY A 363 -23.03 3.67 4.56
CA GLY A 363 -24.38 4.19 4.43
C GLY A 363 -25.45 3.13 4.33
N ARG A 364 -26.69 3.55 4.54
CA ARG A 364 -27.89 2.74 4.32
C ARG A 364 -28.39 2.97 2.89
N ILE A 365 -28.51 1.91 2.12
CA ILE A 365 -28.94 1.97 0.72
C ILE A 365 -30.39 2.44 0.66
N ILE A 366 -30.66 3.44 -0.16
CA ILE A 366 -32.01 3.93 -0.46
C ILE A 366 -32.49 3.40 -1.80
N GLU A 367 -31.61 3.38 -2.81
CA GLU A 367 -31.95 2.95 -4.17
C GLU A 367 -30.75 2.23 -4.80
N VAL A 368 -31.03 1.16 -5.55
CA VAL A 368 -30.08 0.55 -6.49
C VAL A 368 -30.63 0.76 -7.89
N LYS A 369 -29.97 1.62 -8.66
CA LYS A 369 -30.35 1.95 -10.03
C LYS A 369 -29.49 1.17 -11.02
N LEU A 370 -30.12 0.29 -11.78
CA LEU A 370 -29.53 -0.39 -12.94
C LEU A 370 -29.91 0.37 -14.22
N ASP A 371 -28.93 0.69 -15.05
CA ASP A 371 -29.16 1.46 -16.28
C ASP A 371 -28.03 1.19 -17.31
N LYS A 372 -28.09 1.81 -18.49
CA LYS A 372 -27.09 1.67 -19.56
C LYS A 372 -26.44 3.01 -19.87
N ALA A 373 -25.12 3.00 -20.04
CA ALA A 373 -24.36 4.15 -20.51
C ALA A 373 -24.65 4.44 -21.99
N ARG A 374 -24.21 5.60 -22.50
CA ARG A 374 -24.44 6.01 -23.91
C ARG A 374 -23.91 5.01 -24.93
N ASN A 375 -22.87 4.25 -24.57
CA ASN A 375 -22.30 3.18 -25.38
C ASN A 375 -23.02 1.83 -25.23
N GLY A 376 -24.19 1.79 -24.58
CA GLY A 376 -24.99 0.60 -24.35
C GLY A 376 -24.50 -0.31 -23.22
N LYS A 377 -23.34 -0.05 -22.62
CA LYS A 377 -22.78 -0.87 -21.53
C LYS A 377 -23.58 -0.67 -20.23
N PRO A 378 -23.87 -1.75 -19.47
CA PRO A 378 -24.63 -1.65 -18.23
C PRO A 378 -23.80 -1.01 -17.11
N TYR A 379 -24.46 -0.32 -16.19
CA TYR A 379 -23.88 0.16 -14.93
C TYR A 379 -24.90 0.09 -13.79
N ILE A 380 -24.41 0.06 -12.56
CA ILE A 380 -25.22 0.15 -11.34
C ILE A 380 -24.77 1.37 -10.53
N PHE A 381 -25.73 2.17 -10.08
CA PHE A 381 -25.53 3.18 -9.03
C PHE A 381 -26.25 2.76 -7.76
N ILE A 382 -25.55 2.85 -6.62
CA ILE A 382 -26.14 2.68 -5.29
C ILE A 382 -26.23 4.06 -4.65
N ASN A 383 -27.46 4.50 -4.36
CA ASN A 383 -27.75 5.81 -3.80
C ASN A 383 -28.11 5.68 -2.32
N PHE A 384 -27.64 6.63 -1.52
CA PHE A 384 -27.87 6.72 -0.08
C PHE A 384 -28.88 7.82 0.32
N GLY A 385 -29.47 8.49 -0.66
CA GLY A 385 -30.44 9.57 -0.50
C GLY A 385 -31.11 9.88 -1.83
N ASP A 386 -31.87 10.99 -1.88
CA ASP A 386 -32.40 11.48 -3.17
C ASP A 386 -31.23 11.88 -4.08
N TRP A 387 -31.24 11.37 -5.31
CA TRP A 387 -30.21 11.66 -6.30
C TRP A 387 -30.23 13.15 -6.73
N ARG A 388 -31.34 13.86 -6.47
CA ARG A 388 -31.46 15.30 -6.72
C ARG A 388 -30.68 16.08 -5.66
N GLY A 389 -29.82 17.00 -6.10
CA GLY A 389 -29.00 17.83 -5.20
C GLY A 389 -27.59 17.31 -5.02
N ARG A 390 -27.10 17.24 -3.77
CA ARG A 390 -25.74 16.82 -3.42
C ARG A 390 -25.77 15.45 -2.75
N ILE A 391 -25.13 14.45 -3.36
CA ILE A 391 -25.19 13.06 -2.89
C ILE A 391 -23.85 12.35 -3.05
N PHE A 392 -23.57 11.38 -2.19
CA PHE A 392 -22.55 10.36 -2.43
C PHE A 392 -23.21 9.11 -3.03
N LYS A 393 -22.59 8.48 -4.03
CA LYS A 393 -23.04 7.20 -4.58
C LYS A 393 -21.89 6.23 -4.82
N ILE A 394 -22.22 4.96 -4.88
CA ILE A 394 -21.29 3.94 -5.39
C ILE A 394 -21.55 3.75 -6.87
N SER A 395 -20.48 3.79 -7.67
CA SER A 395 -20.54 3.59 -9.11
C SER A 395 -19.97 2.22 -9.47
N ILE A 396 -20.75 1.37 -10.14
CA ILE A 396 -20.28 0.08 -10.65
C ILE A 396 -20.47 0.07 -12.16
N TRP A 397 -19.38 0.32 -12.88
CA TRP A 397 -19.39 0.29 -14.35
C TRP A 397 -19.34 -1.14 -14.87
N SER A 398 -19.55 -1.31 -16.18
CA SER A 398 -19.55 -2.62 -16.85
C SER A 398 -18.37 -3.53 -16.50
N GLU A 399 -17.19 -2.94 -16.35
CA GLU A 399 -15.95 -3.60 -15.99
C GLU A 399 -16.03 -4.14 -14.55
N GLY A 400 -16.53 -3.35 -13.60
CA GLY A 400 -16.78 -3.79 -12.23
C GLY A 400 -17.92 -4.82 -12.14
N LEU A 401 -18.96 -4.68 -12.95
CA LEU A 401 -20.05 -5.67 -13.01
C LEU A 401 -19.57 -7.04 -13.51
N ALA A 402 -18.56 -7.08 -14.38
CA ALA A 402 -17.94 -8.32 -14.80
C ALA A 402 -17.11 -8.96 -13.68
N ALA A 403 -16.49 -8.15 -12.83
CA ALA A 403 -15.67 -8.62 -11.72
C ALA A 403 -16.48 -9.14 -10.52
N ILE A 404 -17.61 -8.49 -10.18
CA ILE A 404 -18.37 -8.79 -8.97
C ILE A 404 -19.30 -10.00 -9.18
N LYS A 405 -19.14 -11.01 -8.31
CA LYS A 405 -19.99 -12.21 -8.27
C LYS A 405 -21.43 -11.88 -7.86
N ASN A 406 -21.61 -11.25 -6.71
CA ASN A 406 -22.93 -10.89 -6.16
C ASN A 406 -23.28 -9.45 -6.54
N LYS A 407 -23.94 -9.28 -7.68
CA LYS A 407 -24.34 -7.97 -8.18
C LYS A 407 -25.45 -7.36 -7.30
N PRO A 408 -25.33 -6.08 -6.90
CA PRO A 408 -26.41 -5.40 -6.20
C PRO A 408 -27.67 -5.32 -7.06
N ASP A 409 -28.83 -5.44 -6.43
CA ASP A 409 -30.14 -5.27 -7.07
C ASP A 409 -31.08 -4.50 -6.13
N SER A 410 -32.33 -4.33 -6.54
CA SER A 410 -33.34 -3.61 -5.75
C SER A 410 -33.58 -4.23 -4.36
N SER A 411 -33.27 -5.51 -4.14
CA SER A 411 -33.40 -6.17 -2.82
C SER A 411 -32.37 -5.68 -1.80
N TRP A 412 -31.36 -4.93 -2.23
CA TRP A 412 -30.36 -4.34 -1.33
C TRP A 412 -30.84 -3.05 -0.68
N ALA A 413 -31.96 -2.48 -1.12
CA ALA A 413 -32.57 -1.33 -0.48
C ALA A 413 -32.80 -1.59 1.02
N GLY A 414 -32.43 -0.63 1.86
CA GLY A 414 -32.50 -0.73 3.31
C GLY A 414 -31.32 -1.40 4.00
N LYS A 415 -30.45 -2.13 3.27
CA LYS A 415 -29.23 -2.73 3.83
C LYS A 415 -28.17 -1.65 4.11
N TRP A 416 -27.33 -1.90 5.11
CA TRP A 416 -26.15 -1.09 5.37
C TRP A 416 -24.95 -1.66 4.64
N ILE A 417 -24.09 -0.78 4.14
CA ILE A 417 -22.92 -1.16 3.37
C ILE A 417 -21.71 -0.33 3.77
N SER A 418 -20.54 -0.96 3.73
CA SER A 418 -19.25 -0.29 3.74
C SER A 418 -18.59 -0.45 2.37
N VAL A 419 -18.05 0.63 1.83
CA VAL A 419 -17.27 0.63 0.58
C VAL A 419 -15.93 1.32 0.83
N ILE A 420 -14.86 0.72 0.32
CA ILE A 420 -13.52 1.29 0.40
C ILE A 420 -13.08 1.70 -1.00
N GLY A 421 -12.51 2.89 -1.15
CA GLY A 421 -11.96 3.30 -2.44
C GLY A 421 -11.52 4.75 -2.46
N LEU A 422 -10.99 5.15 -3.63
CA LEU A 422 -10.60 6.53 -3.89
C LEU A 422 -11.85 7.39 -3.99
N MET A 423 -11.93 8.45 -3.18
CA MET A 423 -12.99 9.45 -3.32
C MET A 423 -12.75 10.28 -4.58
N GLU A 424 -13.62 10.15 -5.56
CA GLU A 424 -13.49 10.80 -6.86
C GLU A 424 -13.91 12.28 -6.79
N PRO A 425 -13.37 13.14 -7.67
CA PRO A 425 -13.83 14.51 -7.82
C PRO A 425 -15.34 14.59 -8.09
N PRO A 426 -16.03 15.61 -7.58
CA PRO A 426 -17.47 15.73 -7.76
C PRO A 426 -17.82 15.91 -9.24
N TYR A 427 -18.75 15.09 -9.72
CA TYR A 427 -19.41 15.34 -10.99
C TYR A 427 -20.52 16.35 -10.77
N VAL A 428 -20.55 17.42 -11.57
CA VAL A 428 -21.57 18.47 -11.52
C VAL A 428 -22.32 18.52 -12.84
N SER A 429 -23.65 18.48 -12.77
CA SER A 429 -24.51 18.74 -13.92
C SER A 429 -25.38 19.96 -13.68
N ASN A 430 -25.08 21.04 -14.41
CA ASN A 430 -25.87 22.27 -14.39
C ASN A 430 -27.28 22.06 -14.96
N ARG A 431 -27.42 21.20 -15.98
CA ARG A 431 -28.72 20.89 -16.62
C ARG A 431 -29.71 20.24 -15.66
N TYR A 432 -29.21 19.34 -14.81
CA TYR A 432 -30.04 18.57 -13.88
C TYR A 432 -29.92 19.08 -12.44
N LYS A 433 -29.22 20.20 -12.22
CA LYS A 433 -28.95 20.83 -10.91
C LYS A 433 -28.57 19.81 -9.83
N TYR A 434 -27.65 18.90 -10.16
CA TYR A 434 -27.17 17.89 -9.21
C TYR A 434 -25.64 17.77 -9.25
N SER A 435 -25.08 17.42 -8.11
CA SER A 435 -23.67 17.13 -7.91
C SER A 435 -23.54 15.82 -7.14
N HIS A 436 -22.63 14.95 -7.56
CA HIS A 436 -22.36 13.74 -6.81
C HIS A 436 -20.88 13.49 -6.63
N LEU A 437 -20.56 12.91 -5.48
CA LEU A 437 -19.30 12.24 -5.23
C LEU A 437 -19.49 10.75 -5.46
N SER A 438 -18.40 10.06 -5.79
CA SER A 438 -18.44 8.62 -5.97
C SER A 438 -17.17 7.92 -5.53
N ILE A 439 -17.36 6.65 -5.20
CA ILE A 439 -16.33 5.63 -5.27
C ILE A 439 -16.73 4.66 -6.37
N THR A 440 -15.83 4.42 -7.32
CA THR A 440 -16.02 3.37 -8.32
C THR A 440 -15.60 2.01 -7.74
N VAL A 441 -16.52 1.04 -7.79
CA VAL A 441 -16.21 -0.36 -7.45
C VAL A 441 -15.82 -1.10 -8.73
N SER A 442 -14.61 -1.65 -8.71
CA SER A 442 -14.01 -2.32 -9.88
C SER A 442 -13.60 -3.77 -9.63
N THR A 443 -13.50 -4.17 -8.37
CA THR A 443 -13.13 -5.52 -7.95
C THR A 443 -14.16 -6.08 -6.95
N THR A 444 -14.20 -7.41 -6.83
CA THR A 444 -14.97 -8.07 -5.76
C THR A 444 -14.38 -7.65 -4.40
N GLY A 445 -15.16 -7.71 -3.32
CA GLY A 445 -14.68 -7.49 -1.96
C GLY A 445 -14.32 -6.03 -1.59
N GLN A 446 -14.37 -5.10 -2.54
CA GLN A 446 -14.23 -3.66 -2.29
C GLN A 446 -15.44 -3.05 -1.53
N MET A 447 -16.54 -3.81 -1.48
CA MET A 447 -17.80 -3.38 -0.89
C MET A 447 -18.46 -4.55 -0.14
N THR A 448 -18.91 -4.31 1.09
CA THR A 448 -19.41 -5.35 2.00
C THR A 448 -20.71 -4.90 2.67
N VAL A 449 -21.74 -5.75 2.63
CA VAL A 449 -22.96 -5.55 3.39
C VAL A 449 -22.67 -5.81 4.86
N ILE A 450 -23.05 -4.87 5.73
CA ILE A 450 -22.81 -4.93 7.17
C ILE A 450 -24.12 -4.74 7.95
N SER A 451 -24.12 -5.12 9.23
CA SER A 451 -25.26 -4.86 10.10
C SER A 451 -25.34 -3.37 10.47
N GLU A 452 -26.54 -2.91 10.84
CA GLU A 452 -26.73 -1.53 11.32
C GLU A 452 -25.90 -1.24 12.59
N VAL A 453 -25.78 -2.22 13.48
CA VAL A 453 -24.98 -2.11 14.70
C VAL A 453 -23.50 -1.88 14.35
N GLU A 454 -22.96 -2.65 13.40
CA GLU A 454 -21.58 -2.51 12.96
C GLU A 454 -21.36 -1.18 12.22
N ALA A 455 -22.29 -0.77 11.36
CA ALA A 455 -22.24 0.52 10.67
C ALA A 455 -22.16 1.69 11.66
N LYS A 456 -23.04 1.70 12.67
CA LYS A 456 -23.04 2.71 13.74
C LYS A 456 -21.75 2.67 14.56
N ARG A 457 -21.22 1.49 14.88
CA ARG A 457 -19.94 1.33 15.60
C ARG A 457 -18.77 1.93 14.83
N ARG A 458 -18.64 1.60 13.54
CA ARG A 458 -17.56 2.12 12.68
C ARG A 458 -17.64 3.64 12.52
N LEU A 459 -18.86 4.17 12.29
CA LEU A 459 -19.11 5.61 12.19
C LEU A 459 -18.90 6.36 13.52
N ALA A 460 -19.13 5.73 14.67
CA ALA A 460 -18.85 6.36 15.97
C ALA A 460 -17.34 6.44 16.27
N GLY A 461 -16.56 5.43 15.87
CA GLY A 461 -15.11 5.38 16.05
C GLY A 461 -14.33 6.41 15.22
N SER A 462 -14.93 6.93 14.14
CA SER A 462 -14.31 7.92 13.25
C SER A 462 -14.01 9.26 13.92
N LYS A 463 -14.68 9.58 15.03
CA LYS A 463 -14.45 10.81 15.83
C LYS A 463 -13.07 10.85 16.50
N GLY A 464 -12.31 9.76 16.49
CA GLY A 464 -10.93 9.68 16.96
C GLY A 464 -9.93 9.10 15.93
N ALA A 465 -10.32 8.98 14.66
CA ALA A 465 -9.46 8.38 13.65
C ALA A 465 -8.19 9.21 13.39
N ILE A 466 -7.08 8.50 13.17
CA ILE A 466 -5.75 9.03 12.90
C ILE A 466 -5.84 9.95 11.68
N ALA A 467 -5.50 11.22 11.86
CA ALA A 467 -5.27 12.12 10.75
C ALA A 467 -4.15 11.54 9.87
N SER A 468 -4.51 10.88 8.77
CA SER A 468 -3.71 11.04 7.56
C SER A 468 -3.79 12.53 7.24
N ASN A 469 -2.65 13.19 7.05
CA ASN A 469 -2.64 14.58 6.61
C ASN A 469 -3.50 14.64 5.36
N SER A 470 -4.71 15.23 5.47
CA SER A 470 -5.59 15.28 4.32
C SER A 470 -4.95 16.17 3.27
N ASN A 471 -5.18 15.87 2.01
CA ASN A 471 -4.75 16.77 0.93
C ASN A 471 -5.28 18.19 1.17
N GLN A 472 -6.44 18.34 1.80
CA GLN A 472 -7.02 19.62 2.19
C GLN A 472 -6.25 20.32 3.33
N ASP A 473 -5.78 19.61 4.37
CA ASP A 473 -4.97 20.21 5.45
C ASP A 473 -3.64 20.75 4.91
N VAL A 474 -3.11 20.12 3.87
CA VAL A 474 -1.91 20.59 3.15
C VAL A 474 -2.25 21.82 2.30
N ILE A 475 -3.39 21.82 1.60
CA ILE A 475 -3.87 22.95 0.80
C ILE A 475 -4.19 24.18 1.68
N ASP A 476 -4.82 23.99 2.84
CA ASP A 476 -5.19 25.08 3.76
C ASP A 476 -3.96 25.67 4.47
N ARG A 477 -2.92 24.86 4.69
CA ARG A 477 -1.59 25.32 5.12
C ARG A 477 -0.86 26.09 4.01
N ILE A 478 -0.97 25.67 2.75
CA ILE A 478 -0.38 26.37 1.59
C ILE A 478 -1.12 27.70 1.32
N LYS A 479 -2.44 27.75 1.54
CA LYS A 479 -3.27 28.96 1.36
C LYS A 479 -3.19 29.96 2.52
N GLY A 480 -2.41 29.68 3.58
CA GLY A 480 -2.17 30.60 4.69
C GLY A 480 -3.35 30.79 5.65
N ASN A 481 -4.35 29.91 5.63
CA ASN A 481 -5.60 30.08 6.40
C ASN A 481 -5.54 29.54 7.84
N ILE A 482 -4.41 29.01 8.30
CA ILE A 482 -4.24 28.50 9.67
C ILE A 482 -2.95 29.08 10.27
N LYS A 483 -3.09 29.92 11.30
CA LYS A 483 -1.97 30.32 12.16
C LYS A 483 -1.60 29.15 13.09
N PRO A 484 -0.31 28.93 13.39
CA PRO A 484 0.12 27.79 14.20
C PRO A 484 -0.47 27.88 15.61
N THR A 485 -1.23 26.87 16.01
CA THR A 485 -1.58 26.65 17.41
C THR A 485 -0.31 26.23 18.17
N PRO A 486 -0.01 26.79 19.35
CA PRO A 486 1.13 26.34 20.14
C PRO A 486 0.93 24.88 20.54
N GLN A 487 1.77 23.99 20.02
CA GLN A 487 1.90 22.65 20.58
C GLN A 487 2.41 22.80 22.02
N GLN A 488 1.64 22.29 22.98
CA GLN A 488 2.09 22.11 24.35
C GLN A 488 3.38 21.27 24.33
N VAL A 489 4.48 21.93 24.65
CA VAL A 489 5.76 21.30 24.95
C VAL A 489 5.55 20.48 26.22
N GLN A 490 5.46 19.16 26.08
CA GLN A 490 5.61 18.28 27.24
C GLN A 490 7.04 18.41 27.74
N GLN A 491 7.16 18.77 29.02
CA GLN A 491 8.42 18.96 29.73
C GLN A 491 9.23 17.65 29.75
N PRO A 492 10.55 17.69 29.55
CA PRO A 492 11.40 16.53 29.75
C PRO A 492 11.56 16.23 31.24
N VAL A 493 11.29 14.98 31.62
CA VAL A 493 11.67 14.45 32.93
C VAL A 493 13.20 14.38 33.00
N ALA A 494 13.72 14.89 34.11
CA ALA A 494 15.12 15.21 34.36
C ALA A 494 16.10 14.03 34.15
N SER A 495 17.20 14.29 33.45
CA SER A 495 18.49 13.68 33.72
C SER A 495 19.58 14.75 33.64
N THR A 496 20.37 14.81 34.70
CA THR A 496 21.34 15.85 35.03
C THR A 496 22.66 15.65 34.29
N ALA A 497 23.04 16.57 33.40
CA ALA A 497 24.44 16.88 33.08
C ALA A 497 24.55 18.22 32.34
N ALA A 498 25.49 19.05 32.77
CA ALA A 498 25.63 20.46 32.44
C ALA A 498 26.05 20.76 30.98
N SER A 499 25.74 22.00 30.58
CA SER A 499 25.94 22.68 29.30
C SER A 499 27.41 22.91 28.86
N SER A 500 27.73 22.74 27.57
CA SER A 500 28.98 23.32 27.01
C SER A 500 29.08 23.51 25.47
N ASN A 501 28.01 23.80 24.73
CA ASN A 501 28.11 24.00 23.25
C ASN A 501 28.33 25.46 22.79
N LYS A 502 28.48 26.42 23.71
CA LYS A 502 28.79 27.82 23.37
C LYS A 502 30.29 28.06 23.15
N ALA A 503 31.17 27.29 23.79
CA ALA A 503 32.62 27.43 23.66
C ALA A 503 33.22 26.80 22.37
N VAL A 504 32.45 25.99 21.64
CA VAL A 504 32.90 25.33 20.40
C VAL A 504 32.71 26.23 19.17
N LEU A 505 31.70 27.11 19.21
CA LEU A 505 31.39 28.03 18.09
C LEU A 505 32.30 29.26 18.04
N ASP A 506 32.83 29.71 19.19
CA ASP A 506 33.75 30.85 19.24
C ASP A 506 35.17 30.49 18.78
N ARG A 507 35.56 29.21 18.84
CA ARG A 507 36.86 28.73 18.32
C ARG A 507 36.91 28.57 16.80
N ILE A 508 35.76 28.43 16.14
CA ILE A 508 35.69 28.21 14.68
C ILE A 508 35.74 29.54 13.89
N ARG A 509 35.44 30.68 14.54
CA ARG A 509 35.43 32.00 13.89
C ARG A 509 36.79 32.73 13.87
N ALA A 510 37.83 32.18 14.49
CA ALA A 510 39.08 32.92 14.74
C ALA A 510 40.29 32.58 13.85
N THR A 511 40.17 31.77 12.79
CA THR A 511 41.33 31.48 11.92
C THR A 511 40.97 31.42 10.44
N SER A 512 41.20 32.54 9.75
CA SER A 512 41.18 32.65 8.29
C SER A 512 42.53 33.22 7.81
N GLN A 513 43.15 32.48 6.86
CA GLN A 513 44.24 32.83 5.92
C GLN A 513 45.72 32.63 6.34
N PRO A 514 46.67 32.49 5.37
CA PRO A 514 46.66 31.70 4.11
C PRO A 514 47.93 30.81 3.93
N ALA A 515 47.98 30.05 2.82
CA ALA A 515 48.96 29.00 2.45
C ALA A 515 50.45 29.41 2.33
N PRO A 516 51.40 28.44 2.33
CA PRO A 516 52.16 28.16 1.10
C PRO A 516 52.58 26.69 0.80
N THR A 517 52.67 26.44 -0.52
CA THR A 517 53.50 25.56 -1.39
C THR A 517 54.23 24.26 -0.95
N ARG A 518 53.92 23.20 -1.74
CA ARG A 518 54.77 22.32 -2.61
C ARG A 518 55.82 21.37 -1.99
N THR A 519 55.64 20.05 -2.26
CA THR A 519 56.63 19.16 -2.94
C THR A 519 56.03 17.78 -3.30
N GLN A 520 56.35 17.27 -4.50
CA GLN A 520 56.12 15.89 -4.98
C GLN A 520 57.18 14.91 -4.42
N PRO A 521 57.01 13.59 -4.56
CA PRO A 521 57.58 12.87 -5.72
C PRO A 521 56.68 11.76 -6.32
N ALA A 522 57.09 11.30 -7.50
CA ALA A 522 56.43 10.32 -8.40
C ALA A 522 57.06 8.89 -8.27
N PRO A 523 57.00 7.98 -9.29
CA PRO A 523 56.01 6.91 -9.41
C PRO A 523 56.63 5.48 -9.50
N SER A 524 55.82 4.42 -9.42
CA SER A 524 56.24 3.07 -9.84
C SER A 524 55.11 2.25 -10.49
N ARG A 525 55.47 1.58 -11.59
CA ARG A 525 54.71 0.75 -12.57
C ARG A 525 55.21 -0.71 -12.44
N PRO A 526 54.81 -1.69 -13.29
CA PRO A 526 53.53 -2.39 -13.52
C PRO A 526 53.56 -3.90 -13.14
N SER A 527 52.43 -4.57 -13.43
CA SER A 527 51.99 -5.98 -13.30
C SER A 527 52.93 -7.12 -13.75
N PRO A 528 52.51 -8.38 -13.51
CA PRO A 528 52.27 -9.29 -14.63
C PRO A 528 50.97 -10.13 -14.58
N THR A 529 50.74 -10.76 -15.72
CA THR A 529 49.53 -11.32 -16.37
C THR A 529 49.16 -12.76 -15.94
N GLN A 530 48.02 -13.25 -16.49
CA GLN A 530 47.60 -14.66 -16.77
C GLN A 530 46.68 -15.34 -15.74
N TYR A 531 45.64 -16.14 -16.05
CA TYR A 531 45.19 -16.87 -17.25
C TYR A 531 43.67 -17.18 -17.16
N HIS A 532 42.95 -17.27 -18.29
CA HIS A 532 41.55 -17.75 -18.42
C HIS A 532 41.51 -19.27 -18.69
N PRO A 533 40.44 -19.96 -18.26
CA PRO A 533 39.87 -21.03 -19.10
C PRO A 533 38.35 -20.88 -19.35
N GLN A 534 37.96 -21.19 -20.59
CA GLN A 534 36.59 -21.30 -21.11
C GLN A 534 36.08 -22.76 -21.08
N PRO A 535 34.77 -23.01 -21.29
CA PRO A 535 34.01 -24.10 -20.65
C PRO A 535 33.81 -25.37 -21.52
N ARG A 536 33.33 -26.45 -20.89
CA ARG A 536 32.83 -27.69 -21.53
C ARG A 536 31.31 -27.88 -21.33
N PRO A 537 30.64 -28.69 -22.17
CA PRO A 537 29.24 -28.50 -22.56
C PRO A 537 28.22 -29.31 -21.73
N THR A 538 26.98 -28.81 -21.75
CA THR A 538 25.74 -29.42 -21.21
C THR A 538 25.11 -30.47 -22.14
N PRO A 539 24.41 -31.50 -21.62
CA PRO A 539 23.52 -32.35 -22.40
C PRO A 539 22.08 -31.83 -22.45
N GLU A 540 21.44 -32.04 -23.61
CA GLU A 540 20.05 -31.74 -23.98
C GLU A 540 19.01 -32.48 -23.14
N TRP A 541 17.89 -31.80 -22.85
CA TRP A 541 16.62 -32.43 -22.46
C TRP A 541 15.49 -31.97 -23.37
N GLN A 542 14.71 -32.96 -23.79
CA GLN A 542 13.61 -32.90 -24.76
C GLN A 542 12.40 -32.10 -24.24
N GLN A 543 11.76 -31.36 -25.15
CA GLN A 543 10.52 -30.61 -24.92
C GLN A 543 9.29 -31.53 -24.83
N PRO A 544 8.38 -31.34 -23.86
CA PRO A 544 7.02 -31.87 -23.94
C PRO A 544 6.08 -30.94 -24.73
N LYS A 545 5.13 -31.56 -25.43
CA LYS A 545 4.12 -30.97 -26.34
C LYS A 545 3.19 -29.93 -25.66
N PRO A 546 2.61 -28.97 -26.39
CA PRO A 546 1.74 -27.95 -25.82
C PRO A 546 0.41 -28.53 -25.33
N GLN A 547 0.06 -28.26 -24.07
CA GLN A 547 -1.28 -28.50 -23.52
C GLN A 547 -2.26 -27.42 -23.98
N GLU A 548 -3.50 -27.84 -24.23
CA GLU A 548 -4.59 -27.02 -24.75
C GLU A 548 -4.93 -25.82 -23.85
N LYS A 549 -5.12 -24.66 -24.48
CA LYS A 549 -5.50 -23.40 -23.84
C LYS A 549 -6.85 -23.50 -23.14
N GLY A 550 -6.87 -23.21 -21.83
CA GLY A 550 -8.09 -23.08 -21.02
C GLY A 550 -8.98 -21.91 -21.46
N ILE A 551 -10.28 -22.03 -21.17
CA ILE A 551 -11.38 -21.16 -21.66
C ILE A 551 -11.19 -19.67 -21.32
N VAL A 552 -10.46 -19.33 -20.25
CA VAL A 552 -10.15 -17.94 -19.87
C VAL A 552 -9.12 -17.28 -20.81
N SER A 553 -8.19 -18.05 -21.40
CA SER A 553 -7.28 -17.54 -22.44
C SER A 553 -8.03 -17.24 -23.75
N LYS A 554 -9.11 -17.97 -24.04
CA LYS A 554 -9.92 -17.75 -25.26
C LYS A 554 -10.82 -16.50 -25.15
N ILE A 555 -11.16 -16.06 -23.94
CA ILE A 555 -11.97 -14.84 -23.72
C ILE A 555 -11.09 -13.58 -23.76
N PHE A 556 -9.82 -13.66 -23.36
CA PHE A 556 -8.88 -12.55 -23.47
C PHE A 556 -8.40 -12.32 -24.92
N ASP A 557 -8.19 -13.39 -25.69
CA ASP A 557 -7.82 -13.32 -27.12
C ASP A 557 -8.98 -12.78 -27.99
N TRP A 558 -10.24 -12.83 -27.52
CA TRP A 558 -11.42 -12.30 -28.24
C TRP A 558 -11.69 -10.80 -28.00
N LEU A 559 -11.20 -10.23 -26.89
CA LEU A 559 -11.39 -8.81 -26.54
C LEU A 559 -10.26 -7.89 -27.02
N PHE A 560 -9.10 -8.44 -27.41
CA PHE A 560 -7.90 -7.68 -27.75
C PHE A 560 -7.13 -8.25 -28.96
N GLY A 561 -7.80 -9.05 -29.80
CA GLY A 561 -7.37 -9.36 -31.15
C GLY A 561 -7.68 -8.20 -32.11
#